data_AF-A0A2V4BT85-F1
#
_entry.id   AF-A0A2V4BT85-F1
#
_cell.length_a   1.000
_cell.length_b   1.000
_cell.length_c   1.000
_cell.angle_alpha   90.00
_cell.angle_beta   90.00
_cell.angle_gamma   90.00
#
_symmetry.space_group_name_H-M   'P 1'
#
loop_
_entity.id
_entity.type
_entity.pdbx_description
1 polymer ?
#
loop_
_entity_poly.entity_id
_entity_poly.type
_entity_poly.pdbx_seq_one_letter_code
_entity_poly.pdbx_strand_id
1 'polypeptide(L)'
;MEEKLKIYEKTIKRIHSFNWTPKYKEEVRTSLNKTVFIPIAEKTFQKLDWDIVFKDENKIEAKRREKIFGVDKWTEIITANYNFGNLEVKSESLGNEMWDNGRNSKRVKLFIHALKETENEYDRNALNELEKETEEKNNWDDYVIPETLPKPKESKKPSFLIPIIGGIIISLILGFVIAEVSIHGIYFIGLFEFVVGLVITFALKKLIKSSNFTDFKKLHSLLIAMIIITYLSNQYFQYEIILSENNYDRIGFFEFMKIRFSEGLTIKTLNTGWIGLVISWILQLGLTYAIGYLRLVSTITSYQLERIPTEVLDFSYYHFLKGKSENEVRIELTNKGWSEVENQNEVFEAIQAIYGQIELGRIK
;
A
#
# COMPACT_ATOMS: atom_id res chain seq x y z
N MET A 1 17.34 -16.06 -6.99
CA MET A 1 17.38 -17.39 -6.32
C MET A 1 18.68 -18.11 -6.67
N GLU A 2 19.34 -18.74 -5.70
CA GLU A 2 20.54 -19.57 -5.91
C GLU A 2 20.28 -20.81 -6.79
N GLU A 3 21.28 -21.23 -7.56
CA GLU A 3 21.11 -22.29 -8.58
C GLU A 3 20.80 -23.67 -7.96
N LYS A 4 21.41 -24.01 -6.82
CA LYS A 4 21.13 -25.26 -6.09
C LYS A 4 19.66 -25.39 -5.68
N LEU A 5 19.06 -24.29 -5.24
CA LEU A 5 17.66 -24.22 -4.82
C LEU A 5 16.71 -24.35 -6.02
N LYS A 6 17.08 -23.79 -7.19
CA LYS A 6 16.32 -23.99 -8.44
C LYS A 6 16.32 -25.44 -8.90
N ILE A 7 17.43 -26.16 -8.72
CA ILE A 7 17.53 -27.59 -9.05
C ILE A 7 16.63 -28.40 -8.11
N TYR A 8 16.75 -28.17 -6.80
CA TYR A 8 15.90 -28.85 -5.81
C TYR A 8 14.42 -28.56 -6.03
N GLU A 9 14.03 -27.32 -6.36
CA GLU A 9 12.64 -26.96 -6.63
C GLU A 9 11.98 -27.89 -7.67
N LYS A 10 12.73 -28.35 -8.68
CA LYS A 10 12.23 -29.24 -9.74
C LYS A 10 11.94 -30.66 -9.24
N THR A 11 12.55 -31.11 -8.16
CA THR A 11 12.38 -32.46 -7.61
C THR A 11 11.24 -32.55 -6.60
N ILE A 12 10.71 -31.41 -6.14
CA ILE A 12 9.66 -31.37 -5.12
C ILE A 12 8.35 -31.95 -5.63
N LYS A 13 7.87 -33.00 -4.95
CA LYS A 13 6.53 -33.56 -5.17
C LYS A 13 5.44 -32.57 -4.75
N ARG A 14 4.65 -32.17 -5.74
CA ARG A 14 3.53 -31.24 -5.62
C ARG A 14 2.31 -31.91 -5.01
N ILE A 15 1.62 -31.17 -4.15
CA ILE A 15 0.32 -31.52 -3.58
C ILE A 15 -0.66 -30.44 -4.02
N HIS A 16 -1.67 -30.84 -4.79
CA HIS A 16 -2.68 -29.93 -5.33
C HIS A 16 -3.71 -29.60 -4.25
N SER A 17 -4.30 -28.40 -4.33
CA SER A 17 -5.39 -28.02 -3.44
C SER A 17 -6.44 -27.20 -4.20
N PHE A 18 -7.70 -27.31 -3.77
CA PHE A 18 -8.82 -26.55 -4.33
C PHE A 18 -9.54 -25.82 -3.19
N ASN A 19 -9.55 -24.50 -3.24
CA ASN A 19 -10.20 -23.65 -2.23
C ASN A 19 -10.36 -22.22 -2.78
N TRP A 20 -11.24 -21.41 -2.20
CA TRP A 20 -11.41 -19.99 -2.57
C TRP A 20 -10.10 -19.19 -2.47
N THR A 21 -9.25 -19.55 -1.51
CA THR A 21 -7.85 -19.10 -1.44
C THR A 21 -7.00 -20.33 -1.12
N PRO A 22 -6.39 -20.96 -2.14
CA PRO A 22 -5.57 -22.13 -1.95
C PRO A 22 -4.40 -21.84 -1.00
N LYS A 23 -4.18 -22.76 -0.07
CA LYS A 23 -3.14 -22.67 0.95
C LYS A 23 -2.59 -24.04 1.27
N TYR A 24 -1.30 -24.08 1.60
CA TYR A 24 -0.64 -25.28 2.10
C TYR A 24 0.15 -24.91 3.36
N LYS A 25 0.15 -25.80 4.35
CA LYS A 25 0.91 -25.61 5.59
C LYS A 25 1.63 -26.88 5.97
N GLU A 26 2.79 -26.73 6.59
CA GLU A 26 3.60 -27.83 7.10
C GLU A 26 4.31 -27.37 8.38
N GLU A 27 4.35 -28.26 9.38
CA GLU A 27 5.07 -28.03 10.63
C GLU A 27 6.38 -28.79 10.61
N VAL A 28 7.47 -28.13 10.99
CA VAL A 28 8.81 -28.73 11.03
C VAL A 28 9.54 -28.34 12.31
N ARG A 29 10.33 -29.25 12.86
CA ARG A 29 11.23 -28.94 13.98
C ARG A 29 12.47 -28.22 13.48
N THR A 30 12.94 -27.25 14.27
CA THR A 30 14.19 -26.53 14.04
C THR A 30 15.04 -26.55 15.32
N SER A 31 16.36 -26.43 15.18
CA SER A 31 17.26 -26.26 16.32
C SER A 31 17.51 -24.80 16.66
N LEU A 32 17.02 -23.88 15.83
CA LEU A 32 17.08 -22.44 16.06
C LEU A 32 16.27 -22.05 17.30
N ASN A 33 16.82 -21.14 18.10
CA ASN A 33 16.07 -20.46 19.16
C ASN A 33 15.23 -19.30 18.59
N LYS A 34 14.41 -18.68 19.44
CA LYS A 34 13.52 -17.57 19.04
C LYS A 34 14.31 -16.40 18.44
N THR A 35 15.44 -16.06 19.07
CA THR A 35 16.24 -14.88 18.75
C THR A 35 16.90 -14.99 17.37
N VAL A 36 17.46 -16.16 17.04
CA VAL A 36 18.18 -16.37 15.77
C VAL A 36 17.29 -16.79 14.60
N PHE A 37 16.06 -17.22 14.88
CA PHE A 37 15.13 -17.67 13.85
C PHE A 37 14.91 -16.60 12.76
N ILE A 38 14.58 -15.37 13.15
CA ILE A 38 14.28 -14.29 12.20
C ILE A 38 15.48 -13.99 11.30
N PRO A 39 16.69 -13.69 11.82
CA PRO A 39 17.87 -13.48 10.98
C PRO A 39 18.17 -14.62 9.99
N ILE A 40 18.04 -15.88 10.42
CA ILE A 40 18.26 -17.04 9.56
C ILE A 40 17.18 -17.15 8.48
N ALA A 41 15.92 -16.88 8.83
CA ALA A 41 14.82 -16.86 7.88
C ALA A 41 14.96 -15.69 6.88
N GLU A 42 15.45 -14.52 7.29
CA GLU A 42 15.76 -13.40 6.40
C GLU A 42 16.80 -13.81 5.35
N LYS A 43 17.92 -14.41 5.78
CA LYS A 43 18.94 -14.94 4.86
C LYS A 43 18.36 -16.00 3.93
N THR A 44 17.48 -16.85 4.45
CA THR A 44 16.78 -17.86 3.64
C THR A 44 15.94 -17.22 2.53
N PHE A 45 15.18 -16.16 2.84
CA PHE A 45 14.40 -15.44 1.82
C PHE A 45 15.29 -14.70 0.82
N GLN A 46 16.44 -14.16 1.23
CA GLN A 46 17.42 -13.57 0.32
C GLN A 46 17.94 -14.61 -0.68
N LYS A 47 18.31 -15.82 -0.23
CA LYS A 47 18.73 -16.91 -1.12
C LYS A 47 17.64 -17.36 -2.08
N LEU A 48 16.39 -17.33 -1.61
CA LEU A 48 15.21 -17.64 -2.43
C LEU A 48 14.84 -16.51 -3.38
N ASP A 49 15.34 -15.29 -3.15
CA ASP A 49 15.02 -14.05 -3.90
C ASP A 49 13.54 -13.67 -3.76
N TRP A 50 13.09 -13.61 -2.51
CA TRP A 50 11.73 -13.25 -2.12
C TRP A 50 11.73 -11.94 -1.36
N ASP A 51 10.71 -11.12 -1.60
CA ASP A 51 10.56 -9.81 -0.96
C ASP A 51 9.98 -9.99 0.43
N ILE A 52 10.76 -9.73 1.48
CA ILE A 52 10.25 -9.74 2.86
C ILE A 52 9.28 -8.56 3.02
N VAL A 53 8.05 -8.85 3.43
CA VAL A 53 6.98 -7.84 3.59
C VAL A 53 6.58 -7.62 5.05
N PHE A 54 6.94 -8.55 5.93
CA PHE A 54 6.65 -8.45 7.37
C PHE A 54 7.65 -9.26 8.17
N LYS A 55 8.02 -8.74 9.34
CA LYS A 55 8.69 -9.50 10.40
C LYS A 55 8.29 -8.96 11.77
N ASP A 56 8.14 -9.87 12.72
CA ASP A 56 8.09 -9.61 14.16
C ASP A 56 9.02 -10.60 14.87
N GLU A 57 8.94 -10.69 16.20
CA GLU A 57 9.81 -11.55 17.00
C GLU A 57 9.69 -13.06 16.70
N ASN A 58 8.52 -13.53 16.25
CA ASN A 58 8.25 -14.96 16.04
C ASN A 58 7.88 -15.29 14.61
N LYS A 59 7.62 -14.28 13.77
CA LYS A 59 6.97 -14.47 12.49
C LYS A 59 7.62 -13.62 11.42
N ILE A 60 7.77 -14.21 10.25
CA ILE A 60 8.26 -13.52 9.05
C ILE A 60 7.39 -13.91 7.85
N GLU A 61 7.07 -12.92 7.01
CA GLU A 61 6.32 -13.10 5.78
C GLU A 61 7.11 -12.53 4.59
N ALA A 62 7.15 -13.28 3.50
CA ALA A 62 7.77 -12.83 2.25
C ALA A 62 6.89 -13.18 1.05
N LYS A 63 6.87 -12.29 0.06
CA LYS A 63 6.13 -12.46 -1.20
C LYS A 63 7.08 -12.84 -2.33
N ARG A 64 6.67 -13.80 -3.14
CA ARG A 64 7.38 -14.18 -4.35
C ARG A 64 7.01 -13.25 -5.49
N ARG A 65 8.01 -12.61 -6.08
CA ARG A 65 7.88 -11.82 -7.30
C ARG A 65 8.12 -12.70 -8.52
N GLU A 66 7.22 -12.64 -9.50
CA GLU A 66 7.37 -13.32 -10.78
C GLU A 66 7.10 -12.34 -11.91
N LYS A 67 7.96 -12.34 -12.92
CA LYS A 67 7.85 -11.45 -14.07
C LYS A 67 6.97 -12.12 -15.11
N ILE A 68 5.75 -11.62 -15.27
CA ILE A 68 4.75 -12.14 -16.22
C ILE A 68 4.51 -11.05 -17.27
N PHE A 69 4.80 -11.35 -18.54
CA PHE A 69 4.67 -10.39 -19.65
C PHE A 69 5.37 -9.03 -19.42
N GLY A 70 6.53 -9.05 -18.77
CA GLY A 70 7.32 -7.84 -18.50
C GLY A 70 6.87 -7.04 -17.27
N VAL A 71 5.80 -7.45 -16.60
CA VAL A 71 5.29 -6.83 -15.36
C VAL A 71 5.63 -7.73 -14.18
N ASP A 72 6.22 -7.14 -13.13
CA ASP A 72 6.47 -7.82 -11.88
C ASP A 72 5.16 -7.95 -11.10
N LYS A 73 4.78 -9.18 -10.75
CA LYS A 73 3.59 -9.47 -9.94
C LYS A 73 3.94 -10.39 -8.78
N TRP A 74 3.39 -10.09 -7.61
CA TRP A 74 3.44 -11.02 -6.48
C TRP A 74 2.43 -12.14 -6.68
N THR A 75 2.88 -13.38 -6.46
CA THR A 75 2.11 -14.58 -6.81
C THR A 75 1.72 -15.39 -5.58
N GLU A 76 2.68 -15.64 -4.68
CA GLU A 76 2.49 -16.37 -3.45
C GLU A 76 3.10 -15.62 -2.26
N ILE A 77 2.56 -15.84 -1.07
CA ILE A 77 3.14 -15.39 0.20
C ILE A 77 3.51 -16.61 1.04
N ILE A 78 4.75 -16.64 1.56
CA ILE A 78 5.15 -17.59 2.62
C ILE A 78 5.09 -16.85 3.95
N THR A 79 4.50 -17.51 4.94
CA THR A 79 4.52 -17.13 6.35
C THR A 79 5.23 -18.23 7.11
N ALA A 80 6.31 -17.89 7.82
CA ALA A 80 6.98 -18.79 8.75
C ALA A 80 6.77 -18.26 10.17
N ASN A 81 6.21 -19.11 11.03
CA ASN A 81 5.90 -18.77 12.42
C ASN A 81 6.61 -19.73 13.38
N TYR A 82 7.38 -19.17 14.31
CA TYR A 82 8.17 -19.88 15.30
C TYR A 82 7.39 -20.06 16.61
N ASN A 83 7.28 -21.32 17.02
CA ASN A 83 6.62 -21.76 18.24
C ASN A 83 7.52 -22.75 18.98
N PHE A 84 8.40 -22.23 19.83
CA PHE A 84 9.19 -23.02 20.80
C PHE A 84 9.88 -24.27 20.19
N GLY A 85 10.71 -24.07 19.16
CA GLY A 85 11.43 -25.14 18.46
C GLY A 85 10.64 -25.84 17.34
N ASN A 86 9.37 -25.48 17.14
CA ASN A 86 8.58 -25.86 15.98
C ASN A 86 8.34 -24.64 15.08
N LEU A 87 8.36 -24.86 13.77
CA LEU A 87 8.06 -23.86 12.75
C LEU A 87 6.80 -24.28 12.01
N GLU A 88 5.76 -23.44 12.05
CA GLU A 88 4.63 -23.56 11.12
C GLU A 88 4.97 -22.73 9.88
N VAL A 89 5.18 -23.41 8.75
CA VAL A 89 5.43 -22.76 7.46
C VAL A 89 4.20 -22.92 6.59
N LYS A 90 3.69 -21.79 6.10
CA LYS A 90 2.44 -21.70 5.36
C LYS A 90 2.65 -20.91 4.07
N SER A 91 2.14 -21.41 2.96
CA SER A 91 2.07 -20.69 1.68
C SER A 91 0.62 -20.44 1.30
N GLU A 92 0.31 -19.24 0.84
CA GLU A 92 -1.00 -18.89 0.27
C GLU A 92 -0.85 -18.20 -1.09
N SER A 93 -1.78 -18.48 -1.99
CA SER A 93 -1.88 -17.79 -3.28
C SER A 93 -2.44 -16.37 -3.09
N LEU A 94 -1.85 -15.38 -3.75
CA LEU A 94 -2.30 -13.99 -3.74
C LEU A 94 -3.26 -13.65 -4.89
N GLY A 95 -3.38 -14.54 -5.88
CA GLY A 95 -4.33 -14.41 -6.98
C GLY A 95 -5.73 -14.95 -6.64
N ASN A 96 -6.73 -14.60 -7.47
CA ASN A 96 -8.09 -15.13 -7.40
C ASN A 96 -8.23 -16.57 -7.95
N GLU A 97 -7.16 -17.36 -7.85
CA GLU A 97 -7.09 -18.72 -8.38
C GLU A 97 -7.74 -19.66 -7.37
N MET A 98 -8.83 -20.35 -7.73
CA MET A 98 -9.47 -21.33 -6.83
C MET A 98 -8.76 -22.70 -6.81
N TRP A 99 -7.79 -22.89 -7.71
CA TRP A 99 -7.03 -24.12 -7.86
C TRP A 99 -5.54 -23.85 -7.78
N ASP A 100 -4.88 -24.54 -6.86
CA ASP A 100 -3.44 -24.59 -6.76
C ASP A 100 -2.92 -25.90 -7.33
N ASN A 101 -2.17 -25.80 -8.43
CA ASN A 101 -1.49 -26.91 -9.09
C ASN A 101 -0.22 -27.36 -8.32
N GLY A 102 -0.30 -27.34 -6.99
CA GLY A 102 0.76 -27.61 -6.02
C GLY A 102 1.93 -26.63 -6.04
N ARG A 103 1.67 -25.36 -6.36
CA ARG A 103 2.59 -24.24 -6.15
C ARG A 103 2.82 -24.04 -4.66
N ASN A 104 1.78 -23.94 -3.83
CA ASN A 104 1.94 -23.62 -2.40
C ASN A 104 2.71 -24.72 -1.66
N SER A 105 2.40 -25.99 -1.92
CA SER A 105 3.13 -27.13 -1.35
C SER A 105 4.59 -27.17 -1.79
N LYS A 106 4.86 -26.82 -3.05
CA LYS A 106 6.23 -26.65 -3.55
C LYS A 106 6.97 -25.53 -2.83
N ARG A 107 6.30 -24.39 -2.58
CA ARG A 107 6.89 -23.23 -1.90
C ARG A 107 7.25 -23.52 -0.45
N VAL A 108 6.33 -24.13 0.29
CA VAL A 108 6.58 -24.53 1.69
C VAL A 108 7.77 -25.48 1.78
N LYS A 109 7.78 -26.54 0.95
CA LYS A 109 8.88 -27.52 0.95
C LYS A 109 10.22 -26.93 0.52
N LEU A 110 10.21 -26.02 -0.45
CA LEU A 110 11.42 -25.31 -0.89
C LEU A 110 11.96 -24.41 0.22
N PHE A 111 11.09 -23.65 0.89
CA PHE A 111 11.48 -22.81 2.02
C PHE A 111 12.06 -23.64 3.16
N ILE A 112 11.39 -24.73 3.56
CA ILE A 112 11.88 -25.61 4.63
C ILE A 112 13.25 -26.19 4.29
N HIS A 113 13.48 -26.59 3.04
CA HIS A 113 14.78 -27.08 2.60
C HIS A 113 15.86 -25.98 2.64
N ALA A 114 15.58 -24.81 2.07
CA ALA A 114 16.49 -23.67 2.07
C ALA A 114 16.81 -23.18 3.50
N LEU A 115 15.83 -23.23 4.40
CA LEU A 115 16.00 -22.89 5.82
C LEU A 115 16.95 -23.86 6.49
N LYS A 116 16.77 -25.17 6.29
CA LYS A 116 17.67 -26.19 6.84
C LYS A 116 19.09 -26.07 6.27
N GLU A 117 19.23 -25.79 4.97
CA GLU A 117 20.55 -25.52 4.39
C GLU A 117 21.20 -24.29 5.01
N THR A 118 20.43 -23.22 5.22
CA THR A 118 20.94 -21.98 5.84
C THR A 118 21.26 -22.19 7.31
N GLU A 119 20.45 -22.94 8.05
CA GLU A 119 20.72 -23.34 9.43
C GLU A 119 22.03 -24.15 9.53
N ASN A 120 22.26 -25.08 8.60
CA ASN A 120 23.47 -25.90 8.57
C ASN A 120 24.76 -25.16 8.17
N GLU A 121 24.65 -23.97 7.58
CA GLU A 121 25.83 -23.11 7.29
C GLU A 121 26.40 -22.47 8.56
N TYR A 122 25.65 -22.49 9.66
CA TYR A 122 26.07 -21.94 10.94
C TYR A 122 26.45 -23.04 11.90
N ASP A 123 27.68 -22.95 12.42
CA ASP A 123 28.05 -23.74 13.58
C ASP A 123 27.45 -23.12 14.86
N ARG A 124 27.59 -23.85 15.98
CA ARG A 124 27.05 -23.40 17.26
C ARG A 124 27.64 -22.07 17.74
N ASN A 125 28.90 -21.78 17.40
CA ASN A 125 29.54 -20.52 17.79
C ASN A 125 28.98 -19.35 16.98
N ALA A 126 28.83 -19.54 15.67
CA ALA A 126 28.23 -18.56 14.76
C ALA A 126 26.76 -18.30 15.10
N LEU A 127 25.99 -19.31 15.52
CA LEU A 127 24.62 -19.11 16.01
C LEU A 127 24.61 -18.30 17.30
N ASN A 128 25.51 -18.55 18.25
CA ASN A 128 25.60 -17.78 19.49
C ASN A 128 26.05 -16.33 19.23
N GLU A 129 26.94 -16.11 18.26
CA GLU A 129 27.35 -14.76 17.85
C GLU A 129 26.20 -14.03 17.16
N LEU A 130 25.48 -14.71 16.26
CA LEU A 130 24.27 -14.16 15.64
C LEU A 130 23.17 -13.86 16.67
N GLU A 131 23.03 -14.69 17.69
CA GLU A 131 22.14 -14.45 18.82
C GLU A 131 22.53 -13.16 19.52
N LYS A 132 23.81 -13.00 19.91
CA LYS A 132 24.31 -11.76 20.53
C LYS A 132 24.12 -10.54 19.64
N GLU A 133 24.46 -10.60 18.36
CA GLU A 133 24.26 -9.48 17.42
C GLU A 133 22.77 -9.10 17.30
N THR A 134 21.89 -10.10 17.32
CA THR A 134 20.45 -9.89 17.21
C THR A 134 19.87 -9.36 18.50
N GLU A 135 20.37 -9.83 19.65
CA GLU A 135 20.10 -9.24 20.96
C GLU A 135 20.56 -7.79 20.95
N GLU A 136 21.81 -7.46 20.65
CA GLU A 136 22.33 -6.09 20.57
C GLU A 136 21.48 -5.17 19.66
N LYS A 137 21.05 -5.64 18.49
CA LYS A 137 20.21 -4.85 17.57
C LYS A 137 18.80 -4.59 18.09
N ASN A 138 18.21 -5.58 18.77
CA ASN A 138 16.86 -5.46 19.34
C ASN A 138 16.91 -4.94 20.78
N ASN A 139 18.09 -4.89 21.39
CA ASN A 139 18.32 -4.47 22.75
C ASN A 139 18.37 -2.96 22.78
N TRP A 140 17.19 -2.38 22.95
CA TRP A 140 17.05 -0.99 23.27
C TRP A 140 17.58 -0.65 24.68
N ASP A 141 17.99 -1.61 25.51
CA ASP A 141 18.55 -1.30 26.85
C ASP A 141 19.86 -0.52 26.76
N ASP A 142 20.64 -0.71 25.68
CA ASP A 142 21.87 0.02 25.40
C ASP A 142 21.62 1.28 24.54
N TYR A 143 20.36 1.63 24.27
CA TYR A 143 20.02 2.85 23.54
C TYR A 143 20.51 4.09 24.30
N VAL A 144 21.50 4.76 23.73
CA VAL A 144 22.02 6.01 24.27
C VAL A 144 21.05 7.12 23.91
N ILE A 145 20.29 7.57 24.91
CA ILE A 145 19.36 8.69 24.75
C ILE A 145 20.17 9.91 24.27
N PRO A 146 19.91 10.43 23.06
CA PRO A 146 20.68 11.56 22.53
C PRO A 146 20.52 12.78 23.43
N GLU A 147 21.60 13.51 23.67
CA GLU A 147 21.57 14.73 24.49
C GLU A 147 20.64 15.79 23.88
N THR A 148 20.65 15.90 22.56
CA THR A 148 19.81 16.83 21.78
C THR A 148 19.12 16.12 20.63
N LEU A 149 17.89 16.51 20.31
CA LEU A 149 17.19 16.09 19.10
C LEU A 149 17.31 17.14 18.00
N PRO A 150 17.24 16.74 16.71
CA PRO A 150 17.05 17.68 15.61
C PRO A 150 15.83 18.57 15.88
N LYS A 151 15.95 19.86 15.59
CA LYS A 151 14.88 20.82 15.86
C LYS A 151 13.66 20.53 14.97
N PRO A 152 12.43 20.71 15.48
CA PRO A 152 11.25 20.60 14.65
C PRO A 152 11.28 21.65 13.54
N LYS A 153 10.69 21.30 12.39
CA LYS A 153 10.36 22.28 11.35
C LYS A 153 9.33 23.26 11.91
N GLU A 154 9.21 24.43 11.29
CA GLU A 154 8.22 25.43 11.72
C GLU A 154 6.81 24.80 11.78
N SER A 155 6.16 24.93 12.93
CA SER A 155 4.83 24.39 13.17
C SER A 155 3.82 25.05 12.23
N LYS A 156 3.16 24.24 11.41
CA LYS A 156 2.07 24.67 10.54
C LYS A 156 0.77 24.07 11.03
N LYS A 157 -0.19 24.91 11.40
CA LYS A 157 -1.51 24.42 11.82
C LYS A 157 -2.20 23.70 10.66
N PRO A 158 -2.69 22.47 10.88
CA PRO A 158 -3.38 21.69 9.85
C PRO A 158 -4.66 22.42 9.41
N SER A 159 -4.82 22.62 8.10
CA SER A 159 -6.00 23.26 7.52
C SER A 159 -6.66 22.39 6.46
N PHE A 160 -7.93 22.05 6.67
CA PHE A 160 -8.69 21.26 5.69
C PHE A 160 -9.32 22.12 4.58
N LEU A 161 -9.43 23.43 4.78
CA LEU A 161 -10.01 24.35 3.78
C LEU A 161 -9.20 24.39 2.49
N ILE A 162 -7.87 24.34 2.59
CA ILE A 162 -6.96 24.37 1.43
C ILE A 162 -7.21 23.15 0.53
N PRO A 163 -7.21 21.90 1.03
CA PRO A 163 -7.61 20.72 0.27
C PRO A 163 -9.01 20.82 -0.33
N ILE A 164 -10.01 21.33 0.40
CA ILE A 164 -11.38 21.45 -0.12
C ILE A 164 -11.43 22.39 -1.33
N ILE A 165 -10.95 23.62 -1.17
CA ILE A 165 -11.03 24.66 -2.22
C ILE A 165 -10.21 24.21 -3.44
N GLY A 166 -8.97 23.76 -3.21
CA GLY A 166 -8.11 23.26 -4.27
C GLY A 166 -8.73 22.06 -4.97
N GLY A 167 -9.27 21.10 -4.20
CA GLY A 167 -9.89 19.89 -4.71
C GLY A 167 -11.09 20.17 -5.62
N ILE A 168 -11.96 21.12 -5.25
CA ILE A 168 -13.10 21.54 -6.09
C ILE A 168 -12.59 22.15 -7.40
N ILE A 169 -11.65 23.10 -7.34
CA ILE A 169 -11.10 23.77 -8.53
C ILE A 169 -10.47 22.75 -9.48
N ILE A 170 -9.63 21.85 -8.96
CA ILE A 170 -8.99 20.79 -9.75
C ILE A 170 -10.02 19.86 -10.40
N SER A 171 -11.07 19.50 -9.67
CA SER A 171 -12.12 18.61 -10.19
C SER A 171 -12.89 19.25 -11.35
N LEU A 172 -13.19 20.55 -11.25
CA LEU A 172 -13.84 21.29 -12.34
C LEU A 172 -12.93 21.40 -13.58
N ILE A 173 -11.65 21.72 -13.39
CA ILE A 173 -10.67 21.78 -14.49
C ILE A 173 -10.56 20.41 -15.16
N LEU A 174 -10.43 19.34 -14.37
CA LEU A 174 -10.38 17.97 -14.90
C LEU A 174 -11.65 17.60 -15.65
N GLY A 175 -12.82 17.93 -15.12
CA GLY A 175 -14.09 17.69 -15.80
C GLY A 175 -14.13 18.34 -17.17
N PHE A 176 -13.67 19.59 -17.29
CA PHE A 176 -13.59 20.30 -18.56
C PHE A 176 -12.62 19.63 -19.53
N VAL A 177 -11.39 19.31 -19.08
CA VAL A 177 -10.37 18.65 -19.92
C VAL A 177 -10.86 17.29 -20.42
N ILE A 178 -11.52 16.50 -19.56
CA ILE A 178 -12.08 15.21 -19.96
C ILE A 178 -13.20 15.40 -20.98
N ALA A 179 -14.06 16.41 -20.81
CA ALA A 179 -15.15 16.69 -21.74
C ALA A 179 -14.61 17.00 -23.13
N GLU A 180 -13.65 17.91 -23.20
CA GLU A 180 -12.98 18.32 -24.44
C GLU A 180 -12.37 17.13 -25.17
N VAL A 181 -11.61 16.30 -24.45
CA VAL A 181 -10.96 15.12 -25.04
C VAL A 181 -11.97 14.03 -25.39
N SER A 182 -13.09 13.93 -24.68
CA SER A 182 -14.13 12.94 -24.97
C SER A 182 -14.92 13.27 -26.24
N ILE A 183 -15.07 14.56 -26.57
CA ILE A 183 -15.78 15.02 -27.77
C ILE A 183 -14.87 15.00 -28.99
N HIS A 184 -13.65 15.54 -28.86
CA HIS A 184 -12.72 15.72 -29.97
C HIS A 184 -11.73 14.57 -30.16
N GLY A 185 -11.52 13.76 -29.12
CA GLY A 185 -10.49 12.74 -29.08
C GLY A 185 -11.03 11.31 -29.08
N ILE A 186 -10.11 10.37 -28.93
CA ILE A 186 -10.43 8.94 -28.76
C ILE A 186 -10.41 8.62 -27.28
N TYR A 187 -11.57 8.22 -26.75
CA TYR A 187 -11.70 7.81 -25.36
C TYR A 187 -11.39 6.31 -25.19
N PHE A 188 -10.37 6.01 -24.38
CA PHE A 188 -9.98 4.64 -24.02
C PHE A 188 -10.34 4.34 -22.57
N ILE A 189 -11.38 3.53 -22.38
CA ILE A 189 -11.82 3.06 -21.05
C ILE A 189 -10.63 2.41 -20.31
N GLY A 190 -10.45 2.78 -19.04
CA GLY A 190 -9.38 2.32 -18.17
C GLY A 190 -8.15 3.22 -18.19
N LEU A 191 -7.71 3.66 -19.37
CA LEU A 191 -6.55 4.56 -19.49
C LEU A 191 -6.87 5.96 -18.95
N PHE A 192 -8.03 6.50 -19.33
CA PHE A 192 -8.46 7.82 -18.87
C PHE A 192 -8.66 7.84 -17.36
N GLU A 193 -9.37 6.86 -16.81
CA GLU A 193 -9.62 6.71 -15.37
C GLU A 193 -8.31 6.62 -14.59
N PHE A 194 -7.34 5.90 -15.15
CA PHE A 194 -6.01 5.79 -14.56
C PHE A 194 -5.29 7.15 -14.52
N VAL A 195 -5.27 7.87 -15.64
CA VAL A 195 -4.65 9.20 -15.70
C VAL A 195 -5.36 10.18 -14.76
N VAL A 196 -6.69 10.20 -14.74
CA VAL A 196 -7.48 11.07 -13.87
C VAL A 196 -7.18 10.78 -12.40
N GLY A 197 -7.17 9.51 -11.99
CA GLY A 197 -6.81 9.10 -10.63
C GLY A 197 -5.39 9.55 -10.22
N LEU A 198 -4.43 9.46 -11.15
CA LEU A 198 -3.08 9.97 -10.92
C LEU A 198 -3.03 11.49 -10.77
N VAL A 199 -3.74 12.25 -11.63
CA VAL A 199 -3.73 13.72 -11.56
C VAL A 199 -4.40 14.21 -10.29
N ILE A 200 -5.56 13.66 -9.93
CA ILE A 200 -6.27 14.00 -8.69
C ILE A 200 -5.35 13.78 -7.48
N THR A 201 -4.69 12.63 -7.39
CA THR A 201 -3.84 12.31 -6.23
C THR A 201 -2.52 13.07 -6.22
N PHE A 202 -1.93 13.35 -7.39
CA PHE A 202 -0.79 14.24 -7.48
C PHE A 202 -1.12 15.65 -6.98
N ALA A 203 -2.29 16.16 -7.35
CA ALA A 203 -2.74 17.48 -6.91
C ALA A 203 -3.06 17.47 -5.41
N LEU A 204 -3.77 16.46 -4.91
CA LEU A 204 -4.01 16.26 -3.48
C LEU A 204 -2.70 16.16 -2.68
N LYS A 205 -1.66 15.48 -3.19
CA LYS A 205 -0.33 15.44 -2.56
C LYS A 205 0.21 16.85 -2.33
N LYS A 206 0.09 17.75 -3.31
CA LYS A 206 0.53 19.14 -3.18
C LYS A 206 -0.32 19.90 -2.17
N LEU A 207 -1.64 19.73 -2.21
CA LEU A 207 -2.56 20.37 -1.26
C LEU A 207 -2.30 19.94 0.18
N ILE A 208 -2.18 18.62 0.43
CA ILE A 208 -1.85 18.02 1.73
C ILE A 208 -0.55 18.61 2.29
N LYS A 209 0.53 18.65 1.49
CA LYS A 209 1.82 19.21 1.90
C LYS A 209 1.72 20.72 2.21
N SER A 210 0.95 21.46 1.41
CA SER A 210 0.77 22.90 1.63
C SER A 210 -0.06 23.24 2.86
N SER A 211 -1.02 22.38 3.21
CA SER A 211 -1.98 22.61 4.28
C SER A 211 -1.65 21.88 5.58
N ASN A 212 -0.58 21.08 5.56
CA ASN A 212 -0.16 20.19 6.64
C ASN A 212 -1.29 19.30 7.20
N PHE A 213 -2.20 18.84 6.32
CA PHE A 213 -3.41 18.13 6.75
C PHE A 213 -3.35 16.65 6.37
N THR A 214 -3.38 15.75 7.35
CA THR A 214 -3.14 14.30 7.19
C THR A 214 -4.30 13.41 7.64
N ASP A 215 -5.45 13.97 8.06
CA ASP A 215 -6.62 13.17 8.47
C ASP A 215 -7.17 12.35 7.30
N PHE A 216 -6.95 11.03 7.38
CA PHE A 216 -7.29 10.10 6.32
C PHE A 216 -8.79 10.07 6.01
N LYS A 217 -9.66 10.08 7.03
CA LYS A 217 -11.12 9.94 6.83
C LYS A 217 -11.66 11.13 6.04
N LYS A 218 -11.22 12.34 6.39
CA LYS A 218 -11.63 13.57 5.71
C LYS A 218 -11.04 13.66 4.30
N LEU A 219 -9.75 13.32 4.13
CA LEU A 219 -9.11 13.31 2.81
C LEU A 219 -9.69 12.25 1.86
N HIS A 220 -10.05 11.08 2.40
CA HIS A 220 -10.72 10.03 1.65
C HIS A 220 -12.12 10.47 1.20
N SER A 221 -12.86 11.12 2.08
CA SER A 221 -14.17 11.71 1.74
C SER A 221 -14.04 12.79 0.66
N LEU A 222 -13.00 13.63 0.76
CA LEU A 222 -12.67 14.64 -0.24
C LEU A 222 -12.33 14.00 -1.59
N LEU A 223 -11.53 12.92 -1.62
CA LEU A 223 -11.21 12.18 -2.85
C LEU A 223 -12.49 11.69 -3.54
N ILE A 224 -13.42 11.09 -2.80
CA ILE A 224 -14.71 10.63 -3.34
C ILE A 224 -15.48 11.82 -3.94
N ALA A 225 -15.58 12.94 -3.19
CA ALA A 225 -16.25 14.14 -3.67
C ALA A 225 -15.60 14.71 -4.95
N MET A 226 -14.28 14.76 -5.01
CA MET A 226 -13.53 15.22 -6.19
C MET A 226 -13.84 14.36 -7.42
N ILE A 227 -13.87 13.03 -7.26
CA ILE A 227 -14.20 12.11 -8.36
C ILE A 227 -15.62 12.36 -8.86
N ILE A 228 -16.60 12.45 -7.95
CA ILE A 228 -18.00 12.73 -8.31
C ILE A 228 -18.11 14.07 -9.04
N ILE A 229 -17.52 15.14 -8.51
CA ILE A 229 -17.54 16.47 -9.12
C ILE A 229 -16.87 16.44 -10.50
N THR A 230 -15.75 15.74 -10.66
CA THR A 230 -15.04 15.61 -11.94
C THR A 230 -15.95 15.00 -13.01
N TYR A 231 -16.62 13.88 -12.71
CA TYR A 231 -17.46 13.21 -13.69
C TYR A 231 -18.81 13.92 -13.93
N LEU A 232 -19.40 14.54 -12.91
CA LEU A 232 -20.60 15.37 -13.09
C LEU A 232 -20.31 16.61 -13.94
N SER A 233 -19.22 17.32 -13.63
CA SER A 233 -18.80 18.48 -14.41
C SER A 233 -18.39 18.09 -15.83
N ASN A 234 -17.75 16.94 -16.04
CA ASN A 234 -17.53 16.38 -17.38
C ASN A 234 -18.84 16.24 -18.17
N GLN A 235 -19.90 15.66 -17.58
CA GLN A 235 -21.20 15.56 -18.28
C GLN A 235 -21.77 16.94 -18.63
N TYR A 236 -21.67 17.89 -17.71
CA TYR A 236 -22.15 19.25 -17.92
C TYR A 236 -21.36 20.00 -18.99
N PHE A 237 -20.03 19.91 -18.99
CA PHE A 237 -19.19 20.54 -20.00
C PHE A 237 -19.37 19.90 -21.38
N GLN A 238 -19.55 18.58 -21.46
CA GLN A 238 -19.88 17.95 -22.74
C GLN A 238 -21.20 18.49 -23.32
N TYR A 239 -22.20 18.70 -22.46
CA TYR A 239 -23.46 19.31 -22.85
C TYR A 239 -23.25 20.73 -23.43
N GLU A 240 -22.50 21.59 -22.75
CA GLU A 240 -22.25 22.96 -23.21
C GLU A 240 -21.44 22.98 -24.52
N ILE A 241 -20.39 22.16 -24.62
CA ILE A 241 -19.54 22.05 -25.82
C ILE A 241 -20.39 21.60 -27.02
N ILE A 242 -21.14 20.50 -26.90
CA ILE A 242 -21.97 19.95 -27.99
C ILE A 242 -22.99 20.95 -28.48
N LEU A 243 -23.68 21.66 -27.58
CA LEU A 243 -24.66 22.68 -27.97
C LEU A 243 -23.99 23.84 -28.70
N SER A 244 -22.84 24.31 -28.20
CA SER A 244 -22.12 25.44 -28.78
C SER A 244 -21.56 25.14 -30.17
N GLU A 245 -21.03 23.94 -30.40
CA GLU A 245 -20.38 23.58 -31.67
C GLU A 245 -21.37 23.27 -32.79
N ASN A 246 -22.52 22.71 -32.44
CA ASN A 246 -23.53 22.28 -33.42
C ASN A 246 -24.63 23.32 -33.64
N ASN A 247 -24.55 24.49 -32.97
CA ASN A 247 -25.56 25.56 -33.02
C ASN A 247 -26.98 25.06 -32.74
N TYR A 248 -27.13 24.13 -31.79
CA TYR A 248 -28.45 23.63 -31.40
C TYR A 248 -29.20 24.65 -30.55
N ASP A 249 -30.52 24.61 -30.61
CA ASP A 249 -31.37 25.33 -29.66
C ASP A 249 -31.04 24.88 -28.23
N ARG A 250 -31.09 25.83 -27.29
CA ARG A 250 -30.71 25.59 -25.90
C ARG A 250 -31.72 24.66 -25.23
N ILE A 251 -31.48 23.36 -25.29
CA ILE A 251 -32.19 22.36 -24.48
C ILE A 251 -31.67 22.40 -23.05
N GLY A 252 -32.50 22.08 -22.05
CA GLY A 252 -32.03 21.99 -20.67
C GLY A 252 -31.08 20.80 -20.45
N PHE A 253 -30.14 20.91 -19.50
CA PHE A 253 -29.20 19.85 -19.16
C PHE A 253 -29.88 18.50 -18.86
N PHE A 254 -31.00 18.51 -18.13
CA PHE A 254 -31.74 17.27 -17.85
C PHE A 254 -32.35 16.65 -19.11
N GLU A 255 -32.75 17.46 -20.08
CA GLU A 255 -33.28 16.97 -21.35
C GLU A 255 -32.15 16.35 -22.19
N PHE A 256 -30.99 17.00 -22.21
CA PHE A 256 -29.76 16.41 -22.77
C PHE A 256 -29.43 15.06 -22.12
N MET A 257 -29.53 14.95 -20.79
CA MET A 257 -29.29 13.68 -20.11
C MET A 257 -30.32 12.61 -20.49
N LYS A 258 -31.61 12.95 -20.64
CA LYS A 258 -32.63 12.01 -21.12
C LYS A 258 -32.30 11.49 -22.53
N ILE A 259 -31.90 12.38 -23.44
CA ILE A 259 -31.48 12.02 -24.79
C ILE A 259 -30.27 11.09 -24.73
N ARG A 260 -29.26 11.42 -23.92
CA ARG A 260 -28.07 10.57 -23.74
C ARG A 260 -28.42 9.19 -23.20
N PHE A 261 -29.38 9.11 -22.29
CA PHE A 261 -29.89 7.84 -21.77
C PHE A 261 -30.68 7.05 -22.83
N SER A 262 -31.48 7.71 -23.67
CA SER A 262 -32.24 7.02 -24.73
C SER A 262 -31.34 6.48 -25.83
N GLU A 263 -30.32 7.24 -26.22
CA GLU A 263 -29.31 6.80 -27.21
C GLU A 263 -28.39 5.71 -26.64
N GLY A 264 -28.10 5.78 -25.33
CA GLY A 264 -27.30 4.78 -24.63
C GLY A 264 -25.82 4.81 -25.03
N LEU A 265 -25.13 3.69 -24.79
CA LEU A 265 -23.72 3.53 -25.18
C LEU A 265 -23.59 2.62 -26.40
N THR A 266 -22.97 3.13 -27.46
CA THR A 266 -22.61 2.33 -28.64
C THR A 266 -21.10 2.13 -28.69
N ILE A 267 -20.64 0.89 -28.63
CA ILE A 267 -19.23 0.52 -28.77
C ILE A 267 -19.03 -0.09 -30.14
N LYS A 268 -18.37 0.64 -31.04
CA LYS A 268 -18.24 0.29 -32.47
C LYS A 268 -19.63 0.11 -33.09
N THR A 269 -20.06 -1.12 -33.31
CA THR A 269 -21.38 -1.46 -33.90
C THR A 269 -22.35 -2.05 -32.87
N LEU A 270 -21.91 -2.28 -31.63
CA LEU A 270 -22.73 -2.87 -30.58
C LEU A 270 -23.41 -1.76 -29.76
N ASN A 271 -24.71 -1.60 -29.93
CA ASN A 271 -25.50 -0.76 -29.04
C ASN A 271 -25.81 -1.53 -27.75
N THR A 272 -25.24 -1.07 -26.64
CA THR A 272 -25.43 -1.64 -25.30
C THR A 272 -26.54 -0.92 -24.51
N GLY A 273 -27.15 0.09 -25.12
CA GLY A 273 -28.22 0.89 -24.56
C GLY A 273 -27.82 1.64 -23.30
N TRP A 274 -28.82 2.04 -22.53
CA TRP A 274 -28.64 2.73 -21.25
C TRP A 274 -27.93 1.86 -20.20
N ILE A 275 -28.07 0.54 -20.25
CA ILE A 275 -27.44 -0.39 -19.30
C ILE A 275 -25.93 -0.33 -19.45
N GLY A 276 -25.42 -0.41 -20.68
CA GLY A 276 -23.99 -0.29 -20.93
C GLY A 276 -23.43 1.08 -20.56
N LEU A 277 -24.22 2.16 -20.76
CA LEU A 277 -23.85 3.50 -20.32
C LEU A 277 -23.68 3.58 -18.80
N VAL A 278 -24.63 3.05 -18.02
CA VAL A 278 -24.56 3.04 -16.55
C VAL A 278 -23.39 2.19 -16.06
N ILE A 279 -23.17 1.01 -16.64
CA ILE A 279 -22.03 0.16 -16.31
C ILE A 279 -20.71 0.90 -16.59
N SER A 280 -20.63 1.61 -17.72
CA SER A 280 -19.45 2.42 -18.06
C SER A 280 -19.20 3.48 -16.99
N TRP A 281 -20.22 4.21 -16.53
CA TRP A 281 -20.06 5.21 -15.46
C TRP A 281 -19.63 4.60 -14.13
N ILE A 282 -20.18 3.44 -13.76
CA ILE A 282 -19.76 2.72 -12.55
C ILE A 282 -18.28 2.32 -12.66
N LEU A 283 -17.85 1.81 -13.81
CA LEU A 283 -16.44 1.47 -14.04
C LEU A 283 -15.54 2.71 -14.01
N GLN A 284 -15.98 3.83 -14.58
CA GLN A 284 -15.25 5.10 -14.56
C GLN A 284 -15.00 5.59 -13.12
N LEU A 285 -16.06 5.63 -12.32
CA LEU A 285 -15.97 6.03 -10.91
C LEU A 285 -15.14 5.03 -10.11
N GLY A 286 -15.39 3.73 -10.29
CA GLY A 286 -14.74 2.65 -9.53
C GLY A 286 -13.24 2.55 -9.78
N LEU A 287 -12.80 2.59 -11.05
CA LEU A 287 -11.38 2.51 -11.41
C LEU A 287 -10.62 3.75 -10.93
N THR A 288 -11.17 4.95 -11.17
CA THR A 288 -10.56 6.20 -10.70
C THR A 288 -10.45 6.21 -9.18
N TYR A 289 -11.49 5.75 -8.48
CA TYR A 289 -11.49 5.62 -7.03
C TYR A 289 -10.44 4.64 -6.53
N ALA A 290 -10.36 3.43 -7.09
CA ALA A 290 -9.39 2.43 -6.66
C ALA A 290 -7.94 2.95 -6.77
N ILE A 291 -7.62 3.59 -7.89
CA ILE A 291 -6.29 4.17 -8.15
C ILE A 291 -6.04 5.35 -7.22
N GLY A 292 -7.04 6.23 -7.09
CA GLY A 292 -6.98 7.39 -6.21
C GLY A 292 -6.77 7.00 -4.74
N TYR A 293 -7.48 5.98 -4.27
CA TYR A 293 -7.42 5.49 -2.89
C TYR A 293 -6.03 4.96 -2.54
N LEU A 294 -5.50 4.03 -3.35
CA LEU A 294 -4.17 3.44 -3.11
C LEU A 294 -3.07 4.51 -3.07
N ARG A 295 -3.14 5.48 -4.00
CA ARG A 295 -2.20 6.59 -4.08
C ARG A 295 -2.36 7.59 -2.94
N LEU A 296 -3.58 7.85 -2.48
CA LEU A 296 -3.85 8.72 -1.34
C LEU A 296 -3.24 8.15 -0.06
N VAL A 297 -3.48 6.87 0.22
CA VAL A 297 -2.88 6.15 1.36
C VAL A 297 -1.35 6.29 1.33
N SER A 298 -0.74 5.89 0.21
CA SER A 298 0.72 5.98 0.04
C SER A 298 1.25 7.41 0.24
N THR A 299 0.52 8.41 -0.25
CA THR A 299 0.91 9.83 -0.16
C THR A 299 0.88 10.34 1.27
N ILE A 300 -0.20 10.06 2.02
CA ILE A 300 -0.36 10.49 3.41
C ILE A 300 0.74 9.85 4.25
N THR A 301 0.91 8.54 4.14
CA THR A 301 1.92 7.80 4.87
C THR A 301 3.33 8.30 4.57
N SER A 302 3.68 8.50 3.29
CA SER A 302 5.00 9.03 2.93
C SER A 302 5.22 10.42 3.51
N TYR A 303 4.20 11.28 3.47
CA TYR A 303 4.30 12.64 4.03
C TYR A 303 4.46 12.65 5.55
N GLN A 304 3.72 11.79 6.26
CA GLN A 304 3.83 11.64 7.72
C GLN A 304 5.24 11.21 8.14
N LEU A 305 5.89 10.33 7.37
CA LEU A 305 7.26 9.89 7.63
C LEU A 305 8.31 10.94 7.22
N GLU A 306 8.19 11.53 6.02
CA GLU A 306 9.16 12.50 5.48
C GLU A 306 9.33 13.76 6.34
N ARG A 307 8.33 14.12 7.16
CA ARG A 307 8.35 15.36 7.94
C ARG A 307 9.09 15.23 9.28
N ILE A 308 9.25 14.02 9.82
CA ILE A 308 9.88 13.78 11.12
C ILE A 308 11.31 13.19 10.93
N PRO A 309 12.34 13.77 11.58
CA PRO A 309 13.68 13.17 11.58
C PRO A 309 13.68 11.79 12.23
N THR A 310 14.46 10.86 11.68
CA THR A 310 14.52 9.47 12.16
C THR A 310 14.95 9.40 13.63
N GLU A 311 15.87 10.26 14.08
CA GLU A 311 16.34 10.32 15.46
C GLU A 311 15.23 10.64 16.47
N VAL A 312 14.23 11.43 16.04
CA VAL A 312 13.07 11.79 16.86
C VAL A 312 12.07 10.61 16.92
N LEU A 313 11.93 9.87 15.83
CA LEU A 313 11.13 8.65 15.79
C LEU A 313 11.73 7.59 16.70
N ASP A 314 13.03 7.32 16.58
CA ASP A 314 13.75 6.33 17.39
C ASP A 314 13.68 6.68 18.87
N PHE A 315 13.92 7.93 19.23
CA PHE A 315 13.78 8.43 20.61
C PHE A 315 12.37 8.21 21.18
N SER A 316 11.35 8.52 20.39
CA SER A 316 9.96 8.38 20.83
C SER A 316 9.55 6.91 20.93
N TYR A 317 9.95 6.10 19.94
CA TYR A 317 9.71 4.67 19.89
C TYR A 317 10.36 3.96 21.08
N TYR A 318 11.61 4.29 21.41
CA TYR A 318 12.31 3.81 22.59
C TYR A 318 11.50 4.04 23.87
N HIS A 319 10.97 5.25 24.07
CA HIS A 319 10.20 5.56 25.26
C HIS A 319 8.86 4.81 25.32
N PHE A 320 8.19 4.60 24.18
CA PHE A 320 7.01 3.73 24.11
C PHE A 320 7.35 2.28 24.45
N LEU A 321 8.49 1.74 23.96
CA LEU A 321 8.94 0.39 24.30
C LEU A 321 9.22 0.23 25.81
N LYS A 322 9.68 1.29 26.48
CA LYS A 322 9.83 1.33 27.94
C LYS A 322 8.50 1.47 28.70
N GLY A 323 7.36 1.40 28.00
CA GLY A 323 6.03 1.40 28.59
C GLY A 323 5.50 2.80 28.95
N LYS A 324 6.16 3.88 28.50
CA LYS A 324 5.66 5.24 28.72
C LYS A 324 4.39 5.48 27.91
N SER A 325 3.44 6.17 28.53
CA SER A 325 2.23 6.68 27.87
C SER A 325 2.53 7.82 26.90
N GLU A 326 1.61 8.13 25.98
CA GLU A 326 1.77 9.25 25.05
C GLU A 326 2.08 10.57 25.77
N ASN A 327 1.45 10.84 26.91
CA ASN A 327 1.69 12.06 27.68
C ASN A 327 3.10 12.12 28.26
N GLU A 328 3.64 10.99 28.73
CA GLU A 328 5.01 10.92 29.23
C GLU A 328 6.02 11.10 28.09
N VAL A 329 5.75 10.53 26.91
CA VAL A 329 6.58 10.75 25.71
C VAL A 329 6.56 12.22 25.27
N ARG A 330 5.42 12.92 25.38
CA ARG A 330 5.36 14.38 25.12
C ARG A 330 6.26 15.18 26.04
N ILE A 331 6.31 14.81 27.32
CA ILE A 331 7.19 15.48 28.30
C ILE A 331 8.66 15.28 27.89
N GLU A 332 9.05 14.07 27.51
CA GLU A 332 10.40 13.77 27.03
C GLU A 332 10.76 14.53 25.76
N LEU A 333 9.83 14.60 24.79
CA LEU A 333 9.99 15.39 23.57
C LEU A 333 10.14 16.90 23.89
N THR A 334 9.34 17.41 24.82
CA THR A 334 9.42 18.81 25.27
C THR A 334 10.79 19.13 25.84
N ASN A 335 11.33 18.24 26.69
CA ASN A 335 12.66 18.36 27.27
C ASN A 335 13.78 18.38 26.22
N LYS A 336 13.51 17.86 25.02
CA LYS A 336 14.43 17.83 23.87
C LYS A 336 14.12 18.87 22.80
N GLY A 337 13.30 19.88 23.12
CA GLY A 337 13.03 21.03 22.24
C GLY A 337 11.83 20.86 21.31
N TRP A 338 11.03 19.81 21.49
CA TRP A 338 9.77 19.58 20.77
C TRP A 338 8.58 19.95 21.67
N SER A 339 8.41 21.24 21.96
CA SER A 339 7.40 21.75 22.89
C SER A 339 6.00 21.92 22.30
N GLU A 340 5.91 22.16 20.98
CA GLU A 340 4.64 22.39 20.30
C GLU A 340 3.83 21.10 20.18
N VAL A 341 2.57 21.15 20.60
CA VAL A 341 1.65 20.00 20.60
C VAL A 341 1.45 19.45 19.18
N GLU A 342 1.38 20.34 18.18
CA GLU A 342 1.28 19.97 16.78
C GLU A 342 2.46 19.11 16.34
N ASN A 343 3.69 19.55 16.61
CA ASN A 343 4.90 18.81 16.24
C ASN A 343 4.96 17.43 16.93
N GLN A 344 4.54 17.34 18.19
CA GLN A 344 4.45 16.07 18.90
C GLN A 344 3.37 15.13 18.31
N ASN A 345 2.21 15.67 17.92
CA ASN A 345 1.18 14.90 17.24
C ASN A 345 1.69 14.33 15.92
N GLU A 346 2.50 15.10 15.19
CA GLU A 346 3.09 14.63 13.94
C GLU A 346 4.06 13.47 14.14
N VAL A 347 4.83 13.46 15.24
CA VAL A 347 5.69 12.33 15.63
C VAL A 347 4.84 11.09 15.89
N PHE A 348 3.74 11.21 16.62
CA PHE A 348 2.87 10.07 16.93
C PHE A 348 2.15 9.54 15.69
N GLU A 349 1.69 10.44 14.81
CA GLU A 349 1.16 10.06 13.50
C GLU A 349 2.19 9.31 12.65
N ALA A 350 3.45 9.75 12.67
CA ALA A 350 4.53 9.08 11.94
C ALA A 350 4.82 7.68 12.48
N ILE A 351 4.85 7.50 13.80
CA ILE A 351 4.99 6.17 14.43
C ILE A 351 3.83 5.26 14.03
N GLN A 352 2.58 5.75 14.08
CA GLN A 352 1.41 4.99 13.61
C GLN A 352 1.51 4.65 12.12
N ALA A 353 2.04 5.56 11.30
CA ALA A 353 2.22 5.35 9.87
C ALA A 353 3.23 4.24 9.55
N ILE A 354 4.27 4.05 10.39
CA ILE A 354 5.21 2.91 10.27
C ILE A 354 4.45 1.59 10.42
N TYR A 355 3.63 1.46 11.47
CA TYR A 355 2.78 0.28 11.66
C TYR A 355 1.81 0.08 10.48
N GLY A 356 1.22 1.17 9.98
CA GLY A 356 0.36 1.14 8.80
C GLY A 356 1.08 0.69 7.51
N GLN A 357 2.34 1.08 7.28
CA GLN A 357 3.12 0.58 6.13
C GLN A 357 3.38 -0.91 6.23
N ILE A 358 3.74 -1.37 7.42
CA ILE A 358 3.95 -2.79 7.70
C ILE A 358 2.66 -3.57 7.41
N GLU A 359 1.49 -3.05 7.77
CA GLU A 359 0.21 -3.67 7.43
C GLU A 359 -0.12 -3.63 5.92
N LEU A 360 0.11 -2.50 5.24
CA LEU A 360 -0.10 -2.37 3.79
C LEU A 360 0.75 -3.35 2.98
N GLY A 361 2.01 -3.57 3.38
CA GLY A 361 2.89 -4.58 2.79
C GLY A 361 2.31 -6.00 2.88
N ARG A 362 1.50 -6.26 3.92
CA ARG A 362 0.83 -7.56 4.16
C ARG A 362 -0.48 -7.74 3.42
N ILE A 363 -1.15 -6.65 2.99
CA ILE A 363 -2.43 -6.76 2.26
C ILE A 363 -2.20 -7.61 1.00
N LYS A 364 -3.14 -8.55 0.78
CA LYS A 364 -3.07 -9.58 -0.27
C LYS A 364 -3.39 -9.01 -1.65
#